data_AF-A0A419GPB8-F1
#
_entry.id   AF-A0A419GPB8-F1
#
_cell.length_a   1.000
_cell.length_b   1.000
_cell.length_c   1.000
_cell.angle_alpha   90.00
_cell.angle_beta   90.00
_cell.angle_gamma   90.00
#
_symmetry.space_group_name_H-M   'P 1'
#
loop_
_entity.id
_entity.type
_entity.pdbx_description
1 polymer ?
#
loop_
_entity_poly.entity_id
_entity_poly.type
_entity_poly.pdbx_seq_one_letter_code
_entity_poly.pdbx_strand_id
1 'polypeptide(L)'
;MRIKRFSTALILAGTLLLAGCSEDDPAGERQTTVSDANTLTAVTLDSDQANAGAGNLAQGAAVEADVPEATAGSVEPQTAGELVDGLKLVDIRWGDHGTFYRIVFDLVNTGGSQVLQAPHAEATMSVDQTEIDLTLGGIRGIGEEPRLLSQEVQVGDALVLSINRVPSYDDQALIYRVKLSGPATYTLSSLGDPGRVIIDIYR
;
A
#
# COMPACT_ATOMS: atom_id res chain seq x y z
N MET A 1 9.73 29.24 36.50
CA MET A 1 9.45 30.63 36.11
C MET A 1 8.27 30.62 35.16
N ARG A 2 7.14 31.22 35.56
CA ARG A 2 5.84 31.21 34.87
C ARG A 2 5.82 32.25 33.75
N ILE A 3 5.40 31.90 32.53
CA ILE A 3 4.87 32.87 31.56
C ILE A 3 3.58 32.32 30.94
N LYS A 4 2.64 33.24 30.74
CA LYS A 4 1.17 33.11 30.71
C LYS A 4 0.60 32.68 29.35
N ARG A 5 -0.61 32.14 29.43
CA ARG A 5 -1.58 31.86 28.34
C ARG A 5 -1.95 33.11 27.55
N PHE A 6 -2.28 32.93 26.27
CA PHE A 6 -3.29 33.72 25.56
C PHE A 6 -4.20 32.79 24.75
N SER A 7 -5.48 32.79 25.12
CA SER A 7 -6.60 32.34 24.31
C SER A 7 -7.17 33.55 23.58
N THR A 8 -7.43 33.46 22.28
CA THR A 8 -8.52 34.24 21.64
C THR A 8 -8.99 33.48 20.40
N ALA A 9 -10.30 33.21 20.37
CA ALA A 9 -11.04 32.63 19.26
C ALA A 9 -11.44 33.73 18.27
N LEU A 10 -11.60 33.39 16.97
CA LEU A 10 -12.54 34.11 16.11
C LEU A 10 -13.15 33.17 15.07
N ILE A 11 -14.49 33.27 15.02
CA ILE A 11 -15.44 32.58 14.18
C ILE A 11 -15.42 33.21 12.77
N LEU A 12 -15.57 32.41 11.71
CA LEU A 12 -16.29 32.86 10.53
C LEU A 12 -17.10 31.71 9.93
N ALA A 13 -18.42 31.80 10.14
CA ALA A 13 -19.42 31.05 9.41
C ALA A 13 -19.59 31.68 8.03
N GLY A 14 -19.52 30.87 6.98
CA GLY A 14 -19.82 31.26 5.60
C GLY A 14 -20.75 30.25 4.97
N THR A 15 -22.06 30.50 5.08
CA THR A 15 -23.10 29.80 4.33
C THR A 15 -23.18 30.41 2.93
N LEU A 16 -22.91 29.62 1.88
CA LEU A 16 -23.27 29.99 0.51
C LEU A 16 -24.24 28.94 -0.05
N LEU A 17 -25.50 29.37 -0.20
CA LEU A 17 -26.52 28.73 -1.01
C LEU A 17 -26.26 29.03 -2.49
N LEU A 18 -26.22 28.00 -3.33
CA LEU A 18 -26.70 28.13 -4.72
C LEU A 18 -27.43 26.86 -5.13
N ALA A 19 -28.70 27.07 -5.47
CA ALA A 19 -29.58 26.15 -6.16
C ALA A 19 -29.34 26.22 -7.68
N GLY A 20 -29.58 25.10 -8.37
CA GLY A 20 -29.70 24.98 -9.83
C GLY A 20 -29.81 23.49 -10.17
N CYS A 21 -31.02 22.96 -10.31
CA CYS A 21 -31.81 22.88 -11.56
C CYS A 21 -31.13 21.99 -12.61
N SER A 22 -31.54 20.71 -12.66
CA SER A 22 -32.18 20.06 -13.83
C SER A 22 -31.11 19.52 -14.82
N GLU A 23 -31.23 18.37 -15.50
CA GLU A 23 -32.32 17.77 -16.25
C GLU A 23 -32.16 16.24 -16.33
N ASP A 24 -33.30 15.57 -16.41
CA ASP A 24 -33.52 14.20 -16.88
C ASP A 24 -32.88 13.91 -18.25
N ASP A 25 -32.37 12.67 -18.46
CA ASP A 25 -32.77 11.82 -19.60
C ASP A 25 -32.08 10.43 -19.59
N PRO A 26 -32.58 9.43 -20.36
CA PRO A 26 -32.90 8.12 -19.81
C PRO A 26 -32.01 6.95 -20.29
N ALA A 27 -32.25 5.81 -19.62
CA ALA A 27 -32.03 4.42 -20.01
C ALA A 27 -31.39 4.16 -21.39
N GLY A 28 -30.15 3.69 -21.36
CA GLY A 28 -29.52 2.96 -22.46
C GLY A 28 -29.24 1.52 -22.04
N GLU A 29 -30.19 0.63 -22.27
CA GLU A 29 -29.95 -0.81 -22.26
C GLU A 29 -28.94 -1.18 -23.35
N ARG A 30 -27.82 -1.79 -22.97
CA ARG A 30 -27.01 -2.60 -23.89
C ARG A 30 -26.77 -3.97 -23.29
N GLN A 31 -27.67 -4.85 -23.68
CA GLN A 31 -27.55 -6.30 -23.63
C GLN A 31 -26.44 -6.70 -24.62
N THR A 32 -25.32 -7.22 -24.12
CA THR A 32 -24.38 -8.01 -24.92
C THR A 32 -24.28 -9.39 -24.31
N THR A 33 -25.07 -10.29 -24.88
CA THR A 33 -24.86 -11.73 -24.84
C THR A 33 -23.58 -12.05 -25.60
N VAL A 34 -22.58 -12.60 -24.91
CA VAL A 34 -21.59 -13.47 -25.56
C VAL A 34 -21.48 -14.73 -24.71
N SER A 35 -22.17 -15.75 -25.19
CA SER A 35 -21.89 -17.15 -24.91
C SER A 35 -20.45 -17.45 -25.32
N ASP A 36 -19.67 -18.08 -24.45
CA ASP A 36 -18.71 -19.09 -24.91
C ASP A 36 -18.47 -20.09 -23.78
N ALA A 37 -18.99 -21.30 -24.04
CA ALA A 37 -18.78 -22.49 -23.24
C ALA A 37 -17.34 -22.94 -23.43
N ASN A 38 -16.46 -22.61 -22.49
CA ASN A 38 -15.14 -23.21 -22.45
C ASN A 38 -15.29 -24.67 -21.98
N THR A 39 -15.13 -25.58 -22.93
CA THR A 39 -15.29 -27.01 -22.76
C THR A 39 -14.05 -27.54 -22.04
N LEU A 40 -14.24 -28.00 -20.81
CA LEU A 40 -13.24 -28.74 -20.05
C LEU A 40 -12.92 -30.06 -20.77
N THR A 41 -11.79 -30.12 -21.46
CA THR A 41 -11.20 -31.37 -21.91
C THR A 41 -10.63 -32.10 -20.70
N ALA A 42 -11.38 -33.06 -20.18
CA ALA A 42 -10.86 -34.07 -19.27
C ALA A 42 -9.81 -34.90 -20.02
N VAL A 43 -8.53 -34.70 -19.68
CA VAL A 43 -7.47 -35.64 -20.01
C VAL A 43 -7.51 -36.75 -18.96
N THR A 44 -8.16 -37.85 -19.31
CA THR A 44 -7.94 -39.14 -18.68
C THR A 44 -6.79 -39.82 -19.41
N LEU A 45 -5.65 -39.96 -18.76
CA LEU A 45 -4.66 -40.97 -19.12
C LEU A 45 -4.48 -41.89 -17.91
N ASP A 46 -4.78 -43.14 -18.21
CA ASP A 46 -4.82 -44.31 -17.37
C ASP A 46 -3.44 -45.00 -17.36
N SER A 47 -3.17 -45.69 -16.26
CA SER A 47 -2.32 -46.88 -16.11
C SER A 47 -0.79 -46.79 -16.20
N ASP A 48 -0.22 -47.28 -15.10
CA ASP A 48 0.91 -48.20 -15.02
C ASP A 48 2.31 -47.71 -15.36
N GLN A 49 3.05 -47.37 -14.30
CA GLN A 49 4.36 -48.00 -14.11
C GLN A 49 4.68 -48.19 -12.62
N ALA A 50 4.51 -49.43 -12.18
CA ALA A 50 5.15 -49.94 -10.98
C ALA A 50 6.67 -50.04 -11.22
N ASN A 51 7.46 -49.32 -10.43
CA ASN A 51 8.88 -49.62 -10.28
C ASN A 51 9.22 -49.73 -8.79
N ALA A 52 9.35 -50.97 -8.32
CA ALA A 52 9.83 -51.31 -7.00
C ALA A 52 11.35 -51.07 -6.95
N GLY A 53 11.75 -49.97 -6.32
CA GLY A 53 13.13 -49.67 -5.99
C GLY A 53 13.26 -49.42 -4.49
N ALA A 54 13.61 -50.47 -3.74
CA ALA A 54 14.01 -50.37 -2.35
C ALA A 54 15.28 -49.52 -2.24
N GLY A 55 15.25 -48.48 -1.39
CA GLY A 55 16.43 -47.67 -1.14
C GLY A 55 16.19 -46.60 -0.07
N ASN A 56 16.66 -46.87 1.14
CA ASN A 56 16.98 -45.93 2.21
C ASN A 56 15.92 -44.89 2.64
N LEU A 57 15.24 -45.22 3.73
CA LEU A 57 14.71 -44.23 4.67
C LEU A 57 15.88 -43.53 5.38
N ALA A 58 16.50 -42.59 4.68
CA ALA A 58 17.28 -41.54 5.34
C ALA A 58 16.28 -40.58 5.98
N GLN A 59 16.15 -40.71 7.29
CA GLN A 59 15.45 -39.77 8.16
C GLN A 59 16.17 -38.42 8.04
N GLY A 60 15.73 -37.62 7.08
CA GLY A 60 16.13 -36.22 6.97
C GLY A 60 15.62 -35.52 8.21
N ALA A 61 16.53 -35.19 9.13
CA ALA A 61 16.29 -34.16 10.11
C ALA A 61 15.80 -32.94 9.32
N ALA A 62 14.55 -32.53 9.58
CA ALA A 62 14.09 -31.23 9.15
C ALA A 62 15.10 -30.23 9.70
N VAL A 63 15.93 -29.68 8.81
CA VAL A 63 16.69 -28.49 9.11
C VAL A 63 15.60 -27.46 9.31
N GLU A 64 15.28 -27.20 10.57
CA GLU A 64 14.52 -26.07 11.01
C GLU A 64 15.26 -24.88 10.40
N ALA A 65 14.74 -24.40 9.27
CA ALA A 65 15.30 -23.26 8.59
C ALA A 65 15.21 -22.13 9.61
N ASP A 66 16.38 -21.70 10.06
CA ASP A 66 16.58 -20.52 10.89
C ASP A 66 15.76 -19.40 10.26
N VAL A 67 14.57 -19.16 10.82
CA VAL A 67 13.68 -18.11 10.33
C VAL A 67 14.44 -16.84 10.67
N PRO A 68 14.91 -16.07 9.68
CA PRO A 68 15.69 -14.88 9.95
C PRO A 68 14.90 -14.04 10.94
N GLU A 69 15.48 -13.79 12.12
CA GLU A 69 14.93 -12.86 13.09
C GLU A 69 14.52 -11.60 12.34
N ALA A 70 13.29 -11.14 12.57
CA ALA A 70 12.76 -9.93 11.97
C ALA A 70 13.83 -8.85 12.08
N THR A 71 14.39 -8.43 10.94
CA THR A 71 15.49 -7.49 10.92
C THR A 71 15.02 -6.24 11.64
N ALA A 72 15.70 -5.88 12.73
CA ALA A 72 15.34 -4.73 13.53
C ALA A 72 15.20 -3.50 12.63
N GLY A 73 14.11 -2.75 12.77
CA GLY A 73 13.88 -1.54 12.00
C GLY A 73 14.95 -0.47 12.27
N SER A 74 14.94 0.58 11.45
CA SER A 74 15.82 1.74 11.60
C SER A 74 15.01 3.03 11.74
N VAL A 75 15.64 4.09 12.26
CA VAL A 75 15.10 5.47 12.24
C VAL A 75 15.77 6.33 11.16
N GLU A 76 16.83 5.82 10.53
CA GLU A 76 17.56 6.54 9.49
C GLU A 76 16.72 6.68 8.21
N PRO A 77 16.99 7.68 7.36
CA PRO A 77 16.41 7.76 6.02
C PRO A 77 16.66 6.49 5.20
N GLN A 78 15.65 6.05 4.46
CA GLN A 78 15.73 4.86 3.62
C GLN A 78 15.25 5.16 2.20
N THR A 79 15.85 4.49 1.22
CA THR A 79 15.47 4.55 -0.20
C THR A 79 15.31 3.13 -0.72
N ALA A 80 14.28 2.89 -1.54
CA ALA A 80 14.03 1.58 -2.14
C ALA A 80 13.55 1.73 -3.60
N GLY A 81 13.80 0.69 -4.40
CA GLY A 81 13.36 0.61 -5.79
C GLY A 81 14.16 1.47 -6.76
N GLU A 82 13.62 1.65 -7.95
CA GLU A 82 14.20 2.41 -9.06
C GLU A 82 13.22 3.45 -9.59
N LEU A 83 13.76 4.55 -10.14
CA LEU A 83 12.94 5.59 -10.75
C LEU A 83 12.20 5.04 -11.98
N VAL A 84 10.88 4.97 -11.88
CA VAL A 84 9.97 4.54 -12.94
C VAL A 84 8.93 5.63 -13.11
N ASP A 85 8.76 6.15 -14.32
CA ASP A 85 7.77 7.18 -14.61
C ASP A 85 6.43 6.58 -15.06
N GLY A 86 5.37 7.38 -14.98
CA GLY A 86 4.05 7.01 -15.49
C GLY A 86 3.32 6.04 -14.58
N LEU A 87 3.53 6.14 -13.27
CA LEU A 87 2.87 5.31 -12.28
C LEU A 87 1.55 5.94 -11.78
N LYS A 88 0.68 5.08 -11.26
CA LYS A 88 -0.59 5.43 -10.65
C LYS A 88 -0.76 4.60 -9.38
N LEU A 89 -1.06 5.27 -8.27
CA LEU A 89 -1.39 4.61 -7.01
C LEU A 89 -2.82 4.08 -7.06
N VAL A 90 -3.03 2.78 -6.83
CA VAL A 90 -4.35 2.14 -6.95
C VAL A 90 -4.92 1.59 -5.65
N ASP A 91 -4.09 1.27 -4.67
CA ASP A 91 -4.57 0.89 -3.35
C ASP A 91 -3.52 1.20 -2.27
N ILE A 92 -4.01 1.38 -1.04
CA ILE A 92 -3.19 1.39 0.16
C ILE A 92 -3.81 0.38 1.11
N ARG A 93 -3.05 -0.66 1.43
CA ARG A 93 -3.49 -1.74 2.33
C ARG A 93 -2.61 -1.75 3.55
N TRP A 94 -3.15 -2.18 4.68
CA TRP A 94 -2.41 -2.28 5.92
C TRP A 94 -2.90 -3.42 6.80
N GLY A 95 -2.05 -3.87 7.71
CA GLY A 95 -2.40 -4.90 8.67
C GLY A 95 -1.33 -5.14 9.73
N ASP A 96 -1.76 -5.62 10.89
CA ASP A 96 -0.91 -6.09 11.96
C ASP A 96 -0.44 -7.53 11.69
N HIS A 97 0.87 -7.76 11.79
CA HIS A 97 1.52 -9.06 11.63
C HIS A 97 2.09 -9.61 12.95
N GLY A 98 1.73 -9.00 14.09
CA GLY A 98 2.13 -9.38 15.44
C GLY A 98 3.47 -8.81 15.86
N THR A 99 4.51 -8.94 15.03
CA THR A 99 5.85 -8.39 15.30
C THR A 99 6.08 -7.01 14.66
N PHE A 100 5.34 -6.70 13.60
CA PHE A 100 5.38 -5.42 12.92
C PHE A 100 4.00 -5.10 12.34
N TYR A 101 3.80 -3.82 12.06
CA TYR A 101 2.66 -3.33 11.33
C TYR A 101 3.07 -3.01 9.89
N ARG A 102 2.36 -3.56 8.90
CA ARG A 102 2.70 -3.40 7.48
C ARG A 102 1.74 -2.45 6.79
N ILE A 103 2.29 -1.57 5.96
CA ILE A 103 1.55 -0.73 5.01
C ILE A 103 2.08 -1.02 3.61
N VAL A 104 1.19 -1.28 2.66
CA VAL A 104 1.50 -1.61 1.27
C VAL A 104 0.82 -0.61 0.35
N PHE A 105 1.60 0.00 -0.53
CA PHE A 105 1.13 0.89 -1.59
C PHE A 105 1.20 0.14 -2.92
N ASP A 106 0.05 -0.15 -3.51
CA ASP A 106 -0.03 -0.87 -4.77
C ASP A 106 -0.01 0.11 -5.96
N LEU A 107 0.86 -0.17 -6.92
CA LEU A 107 1.17 0.71 -8.03
C LEU A 107 0.94 0.00 -9.37
N VAL A 108 0.32 0.71 -10.30
CA VAL A 108 0.17 0.29 -11.71
C VAL A 108 0.73 1.38 -12.63
N ASN A 109 0.92 1.06 -13.90
CA ASN A 109 1.19 2.07 -14.91
C ASN A 109 -0.07 2.92 -15.14
N THR A 110 0.07 4.14 -15.66
CA THR A 110 -1.06 5.02 -16.00
C THR A 110 -2.09 4.38 -16.92
N GLY A 111 -1.69 3.42 -17.75
CA GLY A 111 -2.57 2.59 -18.58
C GLY A 111 -3.30 1.45 -17.85
N GLY A 112 -3.11 1.30 -16.53
CA GLY A 112 -3.72 0.24 -15.70
C GLY A 112 -2.95 -1.09 -15.69
N SER A 113 -1.93 -1.24 -16.52
CA SER A 113 -1.11 -2.45 -16.56
C SER A 113 -0.21 -2.59 -15.33
N GLN A 114 0.06 -3.84 -14.95
CA GLN A 114 1.00 -4.19 -13.88
C GLN A 114 2.38 -3.56 -14.10
N VAL A 115 3.00 -3.11 -13.00
CA VAL A 115 4.38 -2.61 -12.97
C VAL A 115 5.31 -3.79 -12.65
N LEU A 116 6.32 -4.00 -13.50
CA LEU A 116 7.27 -5.11 -13.37
C LEU A 116 8.54 -4.71 -12.61
N GLN A 117 8.89 -3.43 -12.64
CA GLN A 117 10.02 -2.87 -11.89
C GLN A 117 9.62 -2.55 -10.44
N ALA A 118 10.59 -2.55 -9.54
CA ALA A 118 10.38 -2.09 -8.17
C ALA A 118 10.29 -0.55 -8.15
N PRO A 119 9.13 0.06 -7.79
CA PRO A 119 8.96 1.51 -7.84
C PRO A 119 9.83 2.27 -6.82
N HIS A 120 10.29 3.47 -7.18
CA HIS A 120 11.07 4.33 -6.29
C HIS A 120 10.26 4.82 -5.09
N ALA A 121 10.85 4.71 -3.90
CA ALA A 121 10.34 5.31 -2.69
C ALA A 121 11.46 5.79 -1.77
N GLU A 122 11.17 6.84 -1.02
CA GLU A 122 12.03 7.38 0.03
C GLU A 122 11.21 7.55 1.30
N ALA A 123 11.79 7.23 2.45
CA ALA A 123 11.16 7.42 3.74
C ALA A 123 12.10 8.09 4.72
N THR A 124 11.52 8.92 5.58
CA THR A 124 12.23 9.62 6.67
C THR A 124 11.39 9.58 7.94
N MET A 125 12.06 9.43 9.08
CA MET A 125 11.44 9.45 10.40
C MET A 125 11.54 10.87 11.00
N SER A 126 10.49 11.30 11.70
CA SER A 126 10.53 12.54 12.47
C SER A 126 11.51 12.45 13.65
N VAL A 127 11.95 13.60 14.17
CA VAL A 127 12.93 13.67 15.27
C VAL A 127 12.41 12.98 16.55
N ASP A 128 11.11 13.07 16.82
CA ASP A 128 10.45 12.42 17.95
C ASP A 128 10.00 10.98 17.66
N GLN A 129 10.27 10.49 16.45
CA GLN A 129 9.96 9.13 15.97
C GLN A 129 8.46 8.80 15.97
N THR A 130 7.60 9.81 15.87
CA THR A 130 6.14 9.65 15.87
C THR A 130 5.50 9.83 14.49
N GLU A 131 6.27 10.24 13.47
CA GLU A 131 5.81 10.39 12.10
C GLU A 131 6.83 9.80 11.11
N ILE A 132 6.34 9.07 10.10
CA ILE A 132 7.12 8.64 8.94
C ILE A 132 6.60 9.39 7.72
N ASP A 133 7.46 10.17 7.07
CA ASP A 133 7.19 10.80 5.78
C ASP A 133 7.72 9.91 4.65
N LEU A 134 6.81 9.40 3.82
CA LEU A 134 7.07 8.57 2.65
C LEU A 134 6.83 9.38 1.36
N THR A 135 7.82 9.41 0.48
CA THR A 135 7.72 9.95 -0.87
C THR A 135 7.70 8.79 -1.87
N LEU A 136 6.65 8.71 -2.68
CA LEU A 136 6.52 7.79 -3.80
C LEU A 136 6.89 8.52 -5.10
N GLY A 137 7.92 8.06 -5.80
CA GLY A 137 8.41 8.68 -7.03
C GLY A 137 7.70 8.18 -8.30
N GLY A 138 7.64 9.03 -9.32
CA GLY A 138 7.11 8.71 -10.65
C GLY A 138 5.58 8.61 -10.74
N ILE A 139 4.86 9.03 -9.70
CA ILE A 139 3.40 8.94 -9.64
C ILE A 139 2.76 10.12 -10.36
N ARG A 140 1.98 9.83 -11.40
CA ARG A 140 1.26 10.82 -12.23
C ARG A 140 -0.23 10.93 -11.94
N GLY A 141 -0.74 10.08 -11.05
CA GLY A 141 -2.16 10.06 -10.73
C GLY A 141 -2.51 9.09 -9.62
N ILE A 142 -3.78 9.17 -9.22
CA ILE A 142 -4.39 8.32 -8.20
C ILE A 142 -5.56 7.57 -8.83
N GLY A 143 -5.75 6.31 -8.42
CA GLY A 143 -6.91 5.47 -8.70
C GLY A 143 -8.24 6.14 -8.39
N GLU A 144 -9.30 5.67 -9.05
CA GLU A 144 -10.66 6.15 -8.82
C GLU A 144 -11.29 5.57 -7.55
N GLU A 145 -10.56 4.72 -6.82
CA GLU A 145 -11.03 4.07 -5.61
C GLU A 145 -11.23 5.09 -4.46
N PRO A 146 -12.38 5.06 -3.76
CA PRO A 146 -12.76 6.09 -2.79
C PRO A 146 -11.81 6.19 -1.58
N ARG A 147 -11.09 5.12 -1.23
CA ARG A 147 -10.10 5.11 -0.13
C ARG A 147 -8.86 5.96 -0.44
N LEU A 148 -8.58 6.21 -1.71
CA LEU A 148 -7.41 6.94 -2.17
C LEU A 148 -7.66 8.45 -2.33
N LEU A 149 -8.92 8.88 -2.19
CA LEU A 149 -9.34 10.26 -2.40
C LEU A 149 -9.33 11.10 -1.11
N SER A 150 -9.27 10.46 0.07
CA SER A 150 -9.27 11.15 1.37
C SER A 150 -7.88 11.66 1.76
N GLN A 151 -7.80 12.89 2.28
CA GLN A 151 -6.57 13.48 2.84
C GLN A 151 -6.03 12.73 4.05
N GLU A 152 -6.89 12.05 4.83
CA GLU A 152 -6.54 11.34 6.05
C GLU A 152 -7.37 10.06 6.19
N VAL A 153 -6.67 8.94 6.39
CA VAL A 153 -7.27 7.63 6.67
C VAL A 153 -6.94 7.25 8.11
N GLN A 154 -7.95 7.14 8.95
CA GLN A 154 -7.80 6.63 10.31
C GLN A 154 -7.61 5.11 10.26
N VAL A 155 -6.49 4.64 10.79
CA VAL A 155 -6.14 3.22 10.81
C VAL A 155 -6.73 2.54 12.04
N GLY A 156 -6.72 3.23 13.18
CA GLY A 156 -7.27 2.73 14.45
C GLY A 156 -6.46 1.60 15.08
N ASP A 157 -5.21 1.41 14.66
CA ASP A 157 -4.28 0.44 15.25
C ASP A 157 -3.54 1.02 16.47
N ALA A 158 -3.03 0.15 17.33
CA ALA A 158 -2.33 0.55 18.54
C ALA A 158 -0.94 1.17 18.28
N LEU A 159 -0.31 0.88 17.14
CA LEU A 159 0.97 1.43 16.70
C LEU A 159 0.76 2.53 15.65
N VAL A 160 -0.08 2.28 14.65
CA VAL A 160 -0.34 3.24 13.55
C VAL A 160 -1.70 3.91 13.72
N LEU A 161 -1.68 5.24 13.89
CA LEU A 161 -2.89 6.03 14.11
C LEU A 161 -3.59 6.39 12.80
N SER A 162 -2.83 6.93 11.84
CA SER A 162 -3.39 7.45 10.57
C SER A 162 -2.38 7.43 9.44
N ILE A 163 -2.88 7.33 8.20
CA ILE A 163 -2.11 7.51 6.96
C ILE A 163 -2.69 8.73 6.23
N ASN A 164 -1.87 9.76 6.05
CA ASN A 164 -2.30 11.06 5.54
C ASN A 164 -1.59 11.40 4.25
N ARG A 165 -2.31 11.86 3.25
CA ARG A 165 -1.68 12.43 2.05
C ARG A 165 -1.29 13.87 2.32
N VAL A 166 0.00 14.18 2.17
CA VAL A 166 0.53 15.54 2.31
C VAL A 166 0.49 16.23 0.93
N PRO A 167 0.02 17.49 0.85
CA PRO A 167 0.11 18.26 -0.39
C PRO A 167 1.56 18.35 -0.88
N SER A 168 1.75 18.02 -2.16
CA SER A 168 3.03 18.10 -2.88
C SER A 168 2.89 19.12 -4.00
N TYR A 169 3.97 19.89 -4.25
CA TYR A 169 4.09 20.73 -5.45
C TYR A 169 4.69 19.98 -6.64
N ASP A 170 5.24 18.79 -6.39
CA ASP A 170 5.80 17.91 -7.40
C ASP A 170 4.68 17.08 -8.03
N ASP A 171 4.54 17.17 -9.36
CA ASP A 171 3.54 16.45 -10.16
C ASP A 171 3.98 15.03 -10.54
N GLN A 172 5.16 14.60 -10.08
CA GLN A 172 5.71 13.27 -10.24
C GLN A 172 5.89 12.55 -8.91
N ALA A 173 5.47 13.14 -7.79
CA ALA A 173 5.62 12.53 -6.49
C ALA A 173 4.36 12.65 -5.62
N LEU A 174 4.06 11.58 -4.89
CA LEU A 174 3.07 11.61 -3.82
C LEU A 174 3.76 11.48 -2.47
N ILE A 175 3.37 12.34 -1.52
CA ILE A 175 3.89 12.30 -0.16
C ILE A 175 2.79 11.80 0.77
N TYR A 176 3.12 10.81 1.58
CA TYR A 176 2.28 10.27 2.64
C TYR A 176 2.97 10.42 3.99
N ARG A 177 2.20 10.78 5.00
CA ARG A 177 2.61 10.85 6.40
C ARG A 177 1.88 9.80 7.20
N VAL A 178 2.64 8.88 7.78
CA VAL A 178 2.13 7.88 8.72
C VAL A 178 2.34 8.40 10.13
N LYS A 179 1.24 8.59 10.89
CA LYS A 179 1.32 8.98 12.31
C LYS A 179 1.30 7.76 13.20
N LEU A 180 2.17 7.76 14.20
CA LEU A 180 2.41 6.68 15.12
C LEU A 180 1.92 7.05 16.53
N SER A 181 1.59 6.05 17.34
CA SER A 181 1.15 6.25 18.72
C SER A 181 2.30 6.58 19.69
N GLY A 182 3.54 6.35 19.27
CA GLY A 182 4.77 6.64 20.00
C GLY A 182 6.01 6.37 19.14
N PRO A 183 7.23 6.52 19.71
CA PRO A 183 8.48 6.22 19.03
C PRO A 183 8.49 4.80 18.44
N ALA A 184 8.94 4.67 17.20
CA ALA A 184 9.01 3.41 16.47
C ALA A 184 10.24 3.36 15.55
N THR A 185 10.51 2.18 15.00
CA THR A 185 11.47 2.00 13.90
C THR A 185 10.77 1.44 12.67
N TYR A 186 11.40 1.53 11.50
CA TYR A 186 10.79 1.05 10.26
C TYR A 186 11.78 0.43 9.29
N THR A 187 11.27 -0.36 8.35
CA THR A 187 11.99 -0.77 7.13
C THR A 187 11.16 -0.42 5.91
N LEU A 188 11.83 0.08 4.87
CA LEU A 188 11.25 0.38 3.56
C LEU A 188 11.73 -0.67 2.55
N SER A 189 10.81 -1.23 1.78
CA SER A 189 11.12 -2.12 0.66
C SER A 189 10.24 -1.83 -0.54
N SER A 190 10.69 -2.25 -1.72
CA SER A 190 9.98 -2.07 -2.97
C SER A 190 10.06 -3.37 -3.78
N LEU A 191 8.93 -3.77 -4.37
CA LEU A 191 8.79 -5.00 -5.14
C LEU A 191 8.24 -4.67 -6.53
N GLY A 192 8.75 -5.36 -7.55
CA GLY A 192 8.10 -5.46 -8.85
C GLY A 192 7.19 -6.70 -8.92
N ASP A 193 6.38 -6.79 -9.98
CA ASP A 193 5.55 -7.96 -10.29
C ASP A 193 4.62 -8.43 -9.14
N PRO A 194 3.57 -7.67 -8.79
CA PRO A 194 3.21 -6.31 -9.21
C PRO A 194 3.98 -5.25 -8.42
N GLY A 195 4.07 -4.05 -8.99
CA GLY A 195 4.68 -2.88 -8.34
C GLY A 195 4.07 -2.57 -6.99
N ARG A 196 4.91 -2.61 -5.95
CA ARG A 196 4.53 -2.33 -4.57
C ARG A 196 5.62 -1.59 -3.84
N VAL A 197 5.23 -0.67 -2.97
CA VAL A 197 6.09 -0.10 -1.94
C VAL A 197 5.56 -0.55 -0.59
N ILE A 198 6.45 -1.02 0.29
CA ILE A 198 6.09 -1.64 1.57
C ILE A 198 6.86 -0.95 2.69
N ILE A 199 6.14 -0.53 3.73
CA ILE A 199 6.71 -0.07 5.00
C ILE A 199 6.31 -1.06 6.08
N ASP A 200 7.31 -1.60 6.78
CA ASP A 200 7.10 -2.35 8.03
C ASP A 200 7.52 -1.50 9.21
N ILE A 201 6.67 -1.43 10.22
CA ILE A 201 6.83 -0.54 11.38
C ILE A 201 6.90 -1.41 12.64
N TYR A 202 7.94 -1.20 13.43
CA TYR A 202 8.26 -1.97 14.62
C TYR A 202 8.22 -1.05 15.85
N ARG A 203 7.74 -1.58 16.97
CA ARG A 203 7.86 -0.88 18.27
C ARG A 203 9.29 -0.86 18.78
#